data_AF-A0A970R5W6-F1
#
_entry.id   AF-A0A970R5W6-F1
#
_cell.length_a   1.000
_cell.length_b   1.000
_cell.length_c   1.000
_cell.angle_alpha   90.00
_cell.angle_beta   90.00
_cell.angle_gamma   90.00
#
_symmetry.space_group_name_H-M   'P 1'
#
loop_
_entity.id
_entity.type
_entity.pdbx_description
1 polymer ?
#
loop_
_entity_poly.entity_id
_entity_poly.type
_entity_poly.pdbx_seq_one_letter_code
_entity_poly.pdbx_strand_id
1 'polypeptide(L)'
;MEKEELTILIDELRALPHESEWVEFKVDNTNPQGIGEYISALANSACIENKEFGYLVFGIENERHQAVGTNFKPRSEKIGNQELENWLVTQLVPKVGVRIFEFVYQLKNMVLFQIEPASNRPILFRGEAYVRVGTYTKKLKDHPEKEGKIWQKAKQTVFEKDYAMRNISADKVLELLDYPSVFKLLSAPMPANKEGILAKLEEEKLIVKKLLKYHVTNLGAILFAVDLEKFENLARKAPRVIIYKGNSKLETIKEQQGKLGYAVSFERLVNYVNDKLPSNEEIGRVFRKQVRVYPELAIRELIANAIIHQDFNIGGMSVMIEIFDNRIEIANPGAPLIDTKRFIDHSPESRNEILAGMMRRMNICEERGSGIDKVITQIEIYQLPAPEFIAGDNYTRVILYSPKSLRQMSKPDKIRACYQHCCLKYVSGEYMSNQSLRERFDIDKKNYPIVSRIIKETSDTGLILEYDNSRMYVPFWVM
;
A
#
# COMPACT_ATOMS: atom_id res chain seq x y z
N MET A 1 -5.18 29.64 0.79
CA MET A 1 -5.38 29.92 -0.63
C MET A 1 -5.08 31.37 -0.83
N GLU A 2 -4.37 31.73 -1.90
CA GLU A 2 -4.13 33.13 -2.26
C GLU A 2 -5.41 33.74 -2.87
N LYS A 3 -5.49 35.08 -2.89
CA LYS A 3 -6.67 35.80 -3.40
C LYS A 3 -7.02 35.44 -4.85
N GLU A 4 -6.00 35.19 -5.69
CA GLU A 4 -6.16 34.76 -7.07
C GLU A 4 -6.76 33.34 -7.16
N GLU A 5 -6.29 32.40 -6.34
CA GLU A 5 -6.85 31.04 -6.28
C GLU A 5 -8.31 31.03 -5.84
N LEU A 6 -8.68 31.89 -4.88
CA LEU A 6 -10.05 32.05 -4.41
C LEU A 6 -10.96 32.62 -5.51
N THR A 7 -10.45 33.54 -6.31
CA THR A 7 -11.20 34.12 -7.43
C THR A 7 -11.50 33.07 -8.49
N ILE A 8 -10.47 32.31 -8.90
CA ILE A 8 -10.61 31.20 -9.86
C ILE A 8 -11.59 30.14 -9.34
N LEU A 9 -11.46 29.75 -8.07
CA LEU A 9 -12.35 28.77 -7.45
C LEU A 9 -13.82 29.26 -7.47
N ILE A 10 -14.08 30.53 -7.17
CA ILE A 10 -15.44 31.07 -7.23
C ILE A 10 -15.99 31.06 -8.65
N ASP A 11 -15.17 31.41 -9.64
CA ASP A 11 -15.58 31.34 -11.05
C ASP A 11 -15.96 29.90 -11.44
N GLU A 12 -15.14 28.91 -11.05
CA GLU A 12 -15.41 27.48 -11.26
C GLU A 12 -16.70 27.03 -10.55
N LEU A 13 -16.91 27.42 -9.29
CA LEU A 13 -18.09 27.03 -8.52
C LEU A 13 -19.38 27.65 -9.11
N ARG A 14 -19.32 28.90 -9.56
CA ARG A 14 -20.48 29.59 -10.17
C ARG A 14 -20.90 28.99 -11.51
N ALA A 15 -19.95 28.40 -12.24
CA ALA A 15 -20.21 27.72 -13.51
C ALA A 15 -20.87 26.34 -13.33
N LEU A 16 -20.99 25.83 -12.09
CA LEU A 16 -21.62 24.54 -11.83
C LEU A 16 -23.14 24.57 -12.08
N PRO A 17 -23.74 23.42 -12.43
CA PRO A 17 -25.19 23.26 -12.47
C PRO A 17 -25.82 23.50 -11.09
N HIS A 18 -27.05 24.01 -11.07
CA HIS A 18 -27.81 24.31 -9.84
C HIS A 18 -28.01 23.11 -8.88
N GLU A 19 -27.87 21.87 -9.38
CA GLU A 19 -28.13 20.65 -8.61
C GLU A 19 -26.89 20.08 -7.88
N SER A 20 -25.82 20.87 -7.74
CA SER A 20 -24.58 20.38 -7.12
C SER A 20 -24.73 20.13 -5.61
N GLU A 21 -24.76 18.87 -5.19
CA GLU A 21 -24.97 18.48 -3.79
C GLU A 21 -23.77 18.75 -2.86
N TRP A 22 -22.59 19.10 -3.40
CA TRP A 22 -21.37 19.37 -2.63
C TRP A 22 -21.03 20.86 -2.56
N VAL A 23 -21.89 21.72 -3.11
CA VAL A 23 -21.77 23.18 -3.07
C VAL A 23 -23.08 23.77 -2.58
N GLU A 24 -23.02 24.76 -1.71
CA GLU A 24 -24.18 25.56 -1.31
C GLU A 24 -23.85 27.04 -1.42
N PHE A 25 -24.74 27.79 -2.07
CA PHE A 25 -24.70 29.26 -2.11
C PHE A 25 -25.66 29.82 -1.05
N LYS A 26 -25.28 30.95 -0.46
CA LYS A 26 -26.11 31.80 0.40
C LYS A 26 -25.77 33.26 0.17
N VAL A 27 -26.71 34.14 0.50
CA VAL A 27 -26.46 35.58 0.58
C VAL A 27 -26.04 35.94 2.00
N ASP A 28 -26.99 36.00 2.95
CA ASP A 28 -26.74 36.41 4.34
C ASP A 28 -27.44 35.50 5.38
N ASN A 29 -27.68 34.22 5.09
CA ASN A 29 -28.25 33.30 6.10
C ASN A 29 -27.16 32.87 7.10
N THR A 30 -26.91 33.69 8.11
CA THR A 30 -25.82 33.53 9.09
C THR A 30 -26.20 32.71 10.32
N ASN A 31 -27.35 32.01 10.32
CA ASN A 31 -27.77 31.20 11.47
C ASN A 31 -26.75 30.09 11.76
N PRO A 32 -26.08 30.09 12.93
CA PRO A 32 -25.04 29.11 13.23
C PRO A 32 -25.50 27.65 13.22
N GLN A 33 -26.73 27.38 13.64
CA GLN A 33 -27.30 26.03 13.58
C GLN A 33 -27.41 25.57 12.12
N GLY A 34 -27.90 26.43 11.23
CA GLY A 34 -27.99 26.13 9.80
C GLY A 34 -26.61 25.93 9.16
N ILE A 35 -25.63 26.75 9.53
CA ILE A 35 -24.24 26.59 9.06
C ILE A 35 -23.68 25.22 9.46
N GLY A 36 -23.89 24.80 10.71
CA GLY A 36 -23.44 23.47 11.17
C GLY A 36 -24.11 22.31 10.44
N GLU A 37 -25.41 22.41 10.16
CA GLU A 37 -26.15 21.44 9.34
C GLU A 37 -25.61 21.40 7.91
N TYR A 38 -25.32 22.56 7.31
CA TYR A 38 -24.69 22.63 5.99
C TYR A 38 -23.30 22.02 5.98
N ILE A 39 -22.48 22.25 7.01
CA ILE A 39 -21.13 21.66 7.10
C ILE A 39 -21.21 20.14 7.14
N SER A 40 -22.08 19.57 7.99
CA SER A 40 -22.33 18.12 8.02
C SER A 40 -22.82 17.61 6.66
N ALA A 41 -23.80 18.28 6.06
CA ALA A 41 -24.38 17.89 4.79
C ALA A 41 -23.38 17.91 3.64
N LEU A 42 -22.60 18.98 3.53
CA LEU A 42 -21.61 19.17 2.47
C LEU A 42 -20.41 18.23 2.64
N ALA A 43 -19.96 17.95 3.87
CA ALA A 43 -18.90 16.97 4.10
C ALA A 43 -19.33 15.56 3.67
N ASN A 44 -20.56 15.17 4.03
CA ASN A 44 -21.13 13.87 3.67
C ASN A 44 -21.41 13.77 2.16
N SER A 45 -21.98 14.80 1.54
CA SER A 45 -22.25 14.84 0.10
C SER A 45 -20.95 14.90 -0.72
N ALA A 46 -19.93 15.65 -0.30
CA ALA A 46 -18.63 15.67 -0.96
C ALA A 46 -17.98 14.28 -0.96
N CYS A 47 -18.09 13.53 0.14
CA CYS A 47 -17.68 12.13 0.19
C CYS A 47 -18.44 11.30 -0.86
N ILE A 48 -19.77 11.39 -0.89
CA ILE A 48 -20.64 10.62 -1.81
C ILE A 48 -20.34 10.94 -3.29
N GLU A 49 -20.03 12.20 -3.61
CA GLU A 49 -19.77 12.68 -4.97
C GLU A 49 -18.28 12.64 -5.39
N ASN A 50 -17.40 12.04 -4.57
CA ASN A 50 -15.94 11.99 -4.80
C ASN A 50 -15.30 13.38 -5.00
N LYS A 51 -15.74 14.34 -4.20
CA LYS A 51 -15.20 15.70 -4.22
C LYS A 51 -14.20 15.87 -3.09
N GLU A 52 -13.12 16.59 -3.39
CA GLU A 52 -12.03 16.81 -2.44
C GLU A 52 -12.46 17.71 -1.28
N PHE A 53 -13.43 18.59 -1.52
CA PHE A 53 -14.03 19.45 -0.51
C PHE A 53 -15.51 19.67 -0.84
N GLY A 54 -16.31 19.90 0.21
CA GLY A 54 -17.57 20.60 0.11
C GLY A 54 -17.38 22.11 0.26
N TYR A 55 -18.23 22.90 -0.38
CA TYR A 55 -18.12 24.36 -0.32
C TYR A 55 -19.44 25.00 0.12
N LEU A 56 -19.35 25.88 1.12
CA LEU A 56 -20.43 26.79 1.49
C LEU A 56 -19.97 28.22 1.22
N VAL A 57 -20.64 28.90 0.30
CA VAL A 57 -20.22 30.20 -0.21
C VAL A 57 -21.28 31.25 0.12
N PHE A 58 -20.87 32.34 0.77
CA PHE A 58 -21.72 33.47 1.11
C PHE A 58 -21.50 34.67 0.17
N GLY A 59 -22.60 35.36 -0.10
CA GLY A 59 -22.73 36.50 -1.00
C GLY A 59 -22.96 36.12 -2.47
N ILE A 60 -23.42 34.90 -2.73
CA ILE A 60 -23.89 34.46 -4.06
C ILE A 60 -25.38 34.12 -3.97
N GLU A 61 -26.17 34.62 -4.91
CA GLU A 61 -27.59 34.30 -5.04
C GLU A 61 -27.80 32.88 -5.60
N ASN A 62 -28.69 32.09 -4.97
CA ASN A 62 -28.86 30.67 -5.28
C ASN A 62 -29.43 30.39 -6.68
N GLU A 63 -30.33 31.22 -7.19
CA GLU A 63 -31.03 30.94 -8.46
C GLU A 63 -30.23 31.35 -9.70
N ARG A 64 -29.42 32.40 -9.62
CA ARG A 64 -28.69 32.94 -10.79
C ARG A 64 -27.17 32.83 -10.65
N HIS A 65 -26.69 32.30 -9.54
CA HIS A 65 -25.27 32.27 -9.16
C HIS A 65 -24.59 33.65 -9.34
N GLN A 66 -25.35 34.72 -9.09
CA GLN A 66 -24.84 36.08 -9.19
C GLN A 66 -24.16 36.47 -7.89
N ALA A 67 -22.94 37.01 -7.98
CA ALA A 67 -22.26 37.58 -6.84
C ALA A 67 -22.98 38.86 -6.43
N VAL A 68 -23.58 38.88 -5.24
CA VAL A 68 -24.32 40.02 -4.67
C VAL A 68 -23.59 40.67 -3.49
N GLY A 69 -22.65 39.95 -2.87
CA GLY A 69 -21.97 40.41 -1.66
C GLY A 69 -22.64 39.88 -0.40
N THR A 70 -21.87 39.78 0.68
CA THR A 70 -22.38 39.49 2.02
C THR A 70 -21.78 40.46 3.04
N ASN A 71 -22.55 40.75 4.09
CA ASN A 71 -22.03 41.47 5.26
C ASN A 71 -21.54 40.53 6.36
N PHE A 72 -21.65 39.22 6.15
CA PHE A 72 -21.22 38.20 7.09
C PHE A 72 -19.70 38.22 7.29
N LYS A 73 -19.27 38.24 8.55
CA LYS A 73 -17.86 38.22 8.96
C LYS A 73 -17.66 37.14 10.03
N PRO A 74 -17.53 35.86 9.65
CA PRO A 74 -17.51 34.75 10.60
C PRO A 74 -16.40 34.86 11.65
N ARG A 75 -15.24 35.46 11.34
CA ARG A 75 -14.16 35.63 12.32
C ARG A 75 -14.48 36.61 13.44
N SER A 76 -15.41 37.53 13.22
CA SER A 76 -15.85 38.52 14.21
C SER A 76 -17.10 38.07 14.96
N GLU A 77 -17.75 37.00 14.51
CA GLU A 77 -18.97 36.48 15.14
C GLU A 77 -18.67 35.52 16.29
N LYS A 78 -19.48 35.63 17.34
CA LYS A 78 -19.38 34.82 18.56
C LYS A 78 -20.73 34.24 18.94
N ILE A 79 -20.70 33.02 19.47
CA ILE A 79 -21.86 32.37 20.10
C ILE A 79 -21.54 32.23 21.58
N GLY A 80 -22.21 33.06 22.39
CA GLY A 80 -21.83 33.25 23.79
C GLY A 80 -20.38 33.74 23.89
N ASN A 81 -19.53 32.98 24.57
CA ASN A 81 -18.11 33.32 24.78
C ASN A 81 -17.15 32.62 23.78
N GLN A 82 -17.66 31.89 22.79
CA GLN A 82 -16.83 31.16 21.83
C GLN A 82 -16.94 31.78 20.43
N GLU A 83 -15.82 31.80 19.70
CA GLU A 83 -15.78 32.16 18.28
C GLU A 83 -16.61 31.16 17.46
N LEU A 84 -17.34 31.67 16.45
CA LEU A 84 -18.23 30.86 15.61
C LEU A 84 -17.52 29.63 15.02
N GLU A 85 -16.31 29.80 14.50
CA GLU A 85 -15.51 28.73 13.90
C GLU A 85 -15.22 27.61 14.90
N ASN A 86 -14.72 27.96 16.08
CA ASN A 86 -14.42 26.98 17.14
C ASN A 86 -15.71 26.30 17.62
N TRP A 87 -16.78 27.06 17.79
CA TRP A 87 -18.08 26.50 18.17
C TRP A 87 -18.54 25.46 17.14
N LEU A 88 -18.54 25.77 15.84
CA LEU A 88 -18.94 24.83 14.78
C LEU A 88 -18.11 23.54 14.82
N VAL A 89 -16.79 23.63 14.93
CA VAL A 89 -15.89 22.47 14.95
C VAL A 89 -16.12 21.59 16.18
N THR A 90 -16.43 22.17 17.35
CA THR A 90 -16.68 21.39 18.57
C THR A 90 -18.00 20.60 18.53
N GLN A 91 -18.96 21.03 17.72
CA GLN A 91 -20.26 20.36 17.59
C GLN A 91 -20.27 19.24 16.53
N LEU A 92 -19.17 19.08 15.78
CA LEU A 92 -19.04 18.08 14.71
C LEU A 92 -18.35 16.81 15.23
N VAL A 93 -18.92 15.66 14.91
CA VAL A 93 -18.40 14.34 15.27
C VAL A 93 -18.44 13.42 14.04
N PRO A 94 -17.32 12.85 13.58
CA PRO A 94 -15.95 13.21 13.93
C PRO A 94 -15.62 14.67 13.58
N LYS A 95 -14.55 15.19 14.18
CA LYS A 95 -14.03 16.51 13.83
C LYS A 95 -13.60 16.51 12.37
N VAL A 96 -14.02 17.54 11.63
CA VAL A 96 -13.73 17.73 10.21
C VAL A 96 -12.97 19.04 10.03
N GLY A 97 -12.00 19.06 9.12
CA GLY A 97 -11.31 20.29 8.77
C GLY A 97 -12.26 21.26 8.05
N VAL A 98 -12.44 22.44 8.62
CA VAL A 98 -13.17 23.56 8.01
C VAL A 98 -12.21 24.73 7.91
N ARG A 99 -12.07 25.32 6.73
CA ARG A 99 -11.25 26.52 6.51
C ARG A 99 -12.13 27.65 6.00
N ILE A 100 -12.04 28.80 6.67
CA ILE A 100 -12.84 29.98 6.36
C ILE A 100 -11.97 31.05 5.69
N PHE A 101 -12.40 31.48 4.50
CA PHE A 101 -11.76 32.53 3.72
C PHE A 101 -12.70 33.73 3.57
N GLU A 102 -12.25 34.91 3.99
CA GLU A 102 -12.92 36.19 3.76
C GLU A 102 -12.13 36.94 2.68
N PHE A 103 -12.78 37.34 1.59
CA PHE A 103 -12.10 37.97 0.45
C PHE A 103 -13.03 38.87 -0.37
N VAL A 104 -12.45 39.71 -1.23
CA VAL A 104 -13.19 40.58 -2.13
C VAL A 104 -13.15 40.01 -3.54
N TYR A 105 -14.32 39.75 -4.11
CA TYR A 105 -14.54 39.27 -5.47
C TYR A 105 -15.42 40.28 -6.22
N GLN A 106 -14.96 40.80 -7.37
CA GLN A 106 -15.67 41.81 -8.16
C GLN A 106 -16.19 43.00 -7.32
N LEU A 107 -15.34 43.53 -6.43
CA LEU A 107 -15.67 44.62 -5.47
C LEU A 107 -16.75 44.27 -4.43
N LYS A 108 -17.12 43.00 -4.28
CA LYS A 108 -18.10 42.50 -3.32
C LYS A 108 -17.43 41.60 -2.29
N ASN A 109 -17.80 41.75 -1.02
CA ASN A 109 -17.26 40.92 0.06
C ASN A 109 -17.88 39.53 0.00
N MET A 110 -17.05 38.49 -0.05
CA MET A 110 -17.43 37.07 -0.05
C MET A 110 -16.85 36.35 1.15
N VAL A 111 -17.53 35.27 1.55
CA VAL A 111 -17.01 34.32 2.53
C VAL A 111 -17.13 32.91 1.97
N LEU A 112 -16.03 32.14 2.04
CA LEU A 112 -15.98 30.75 1.58
C LEU A 112 -15.60 29.83 2.74
N PHE A 113 -16.43 28.83 2.99
CA PHE A 113 -16.13 27.69 3.84
C PHE A 113 -15.71 26.54 2.95
N GLN A 114 -14.44 26.12 3.07
CA GLN A 114 -13.92 24.91 2.46
C GLN A 114 -13.97 23.80 3.52
N ILE A 115 -14.72 22.74 3.23
CA ILE A 115 -15.07 21.67 4.18
C ILE A 115 -14.48 20.35 3.69
N GLU A 116 -13.71 19.66 4.53
CA GLU A 116 -13.18 18.34 4.19
C GLU A 116 -14.31 17.28 4.09
N PRO A 117 -14.22 16.32 3.15
CA PRO A 117 -15.22 15.29 2.99
C PRO A 117 -15.17 14.28 4.14
N ALA A 118 -16.30 13.62 4.39
CA ALA A 118 -16.32 12.43 5.23
C ALA A 118 -15.38 11.34 4.64
N SER A 119 -14.65 10.62 5.49
CA SER A 119 -13.67 9.62 5.04
C SER A 119 -14.12 8.19 5.30
N ASN A 120 -14.49 7.88 6.55
CA ASN A 120 -14.78 6.50 6.99
C ASN A 120 -16.12 6.30 7.71
N ARG A 121 -16.82 7.39 8.02
CA ARG A 121 -18.16 7.40 8.63
C ARG A 121 -18.82 8.76 8.39
N PRO A 122 -20.15 8.86 8.47
CA PRO A 122 -20.83 10.15 8.35
C PRO A 122 -20.37 11.17 9.40
N ILE A 123 -20.32 12.45 9.00
CA ILE A 123 -20.14 13.59 9.90
C ILE A 123 -21.50 13.95 10.50
N LEU A 124 -21.58 13.90 11.82
CA LEU A 124 -22.72 14.32 12.62
C LEU A 124 -22.51 15.77 13.09
N PHE A 125 -23.58 16.56 13.08
CA PHE A 125 -23.66 17.84 13.77
C PHE A 125 -24.66 17.71 14.92
N ARG A 126 -24.21 17.95 16.16
CA ARG A 126 -25.03 17.81 17.37
C ARG A 126 -25.75 16.45 17.49
N GLY A 127 -25.09 15.39 17.03
CA GLY A 127 -25.60 14.01 17.14
C GLY A 127 -26.49 13.54 15.97
N GLU A 128 -26.75 14.38 14.96
CA GLU A 128 -27.50 13.99 13.76
C GLU A 128 -26.64 14.22 12.51
N ALA A 129 -26.65 13.27 11.58
CA ALA A 129 -25.96 13.40 10.30
C ALA A 129 -26.90 13.98 9.24
N TYR A 130 -26.38 14.90 8.42
CA TYR A 130 -27.13 15.54 7.34
C TYR A 130 -26.50 15.21 5.99
N VAL A 131 -27.27 15.33 4.91
CA VAL A 131 -26.82 15.14 3.52
C VAL A 131 -27.63 16.02 2.60
N ARG A 132 -27.04 16.46 1.49
CA ARG A 132 -27.78 17.18 0.46
C ARG A 132 -28.48 16.20 -0.48
N VAL A 133 -29.71 16.52 -0.87
CA VAL A 133 -30.50 15.80 -1.88
C VAL A 133 -31.03 16.85 -2.85
N GLY A 134 -30.37 16.97 -3.99
CA GLY A 134 -30.48 18.16 -4.86
C GLY A 134 -30.10 19.44 -4.10
N THR A 135 -31.03 20.39 -4.00
CA THR A 135 -30.82 21.67 -3.32
C THR A 135 -31.19 21.67 -1.83
N TYR A 136 -31.76 20.57 -1.33
CA TYR A 136 -32.27 20.49 0.04
C TYR A 136 -31.30 19.77 0.98
N THR A 137 -31.19 20.28 2.21
CA THR A 137 -30.47 19.58 3.29
C THR A 137 -31.47 18.70 4.05
N LYS A 138 -31.20 17.40 4.10
CA LYS A 138 -32.04 16.39 4.75
C LYS A 138 -31.24 15.61 5.78
N LYS A 139 -31.93 14.90 6.68
CA LYS A 139 -31.27 13.98 7.61
C LYS A 139 -30.80 12.75 6.85
N LEU A 140 -29.56 12.34 7.09
CA LEU A 140 -28.94 11.22 6.40
C LEU A 140 -29.67 9.89 6.69
N LYS A 141 -30.24 9.74 7.90
CA LYS A 141 -30.99 8.53 8.31
C LYS A 141 -32.23 8.25 7.45
N ASP A 142 -32.79 9.28 6.81
CA ASP A 142 -33.92 9.15 5.91
C ASP A 142 -33.47 8.72 4.49
N HIS A 143 -32.16 8.57 4.28
CA HIS A 143 -31.48 8.26 3.02
C HIS A 143 -30.43 7.14 3.20
N PRO A 144 -30.84 5.91 3.58
CA PRO A 144 -29.93 4.80 3.86
C PRO A 144 -29.05 4.42 2.65
N GLU A 145 -29.51 4.68 1.43
CA GLU A 145 -28.75 4.49 0.20
C GLU A 145 -27.52 5.40 0.12
N LYS A 146 -27.63 6.64 0.61
CA LYS A 146 -26.52 7.60 0.66
C LYS A 146 -25.58 7.29 1.81
N GLU A 147 -26.13 6.89 2.96
CA GLU A 147 -25.33 6.45 4.10
C GLU A 147 -24.47 5.23 3.74
N GLY A 148 -25.05 4.24 3.08
CA GLY A 148 -24.34 3.05 2.59
C GLY A 148 -23.16 3.38 1.68
N LYS A 149 -23.27 4.42 0.83
CA LYS A 149 -22.16 4.88 -0.03
C LYS A 149 -20.97 5.43 0.76
N ILE A 150 -21.22 6.15 1.86
CA ILE A 150 -20.15 6.67 2.74
C ILE A 150 -19.40 5.49 3.38
N TRP A 151 -20.12 4.50 3.90
CA TRP A 151 -19.54 3.31 4.51
C TRP A 151 -18.83 2.40 3.51
N GLN A 152 -19.29 2.32 2.25
CA GLN A 152 -18.59 1.58 1.20
C GLN A 152 -17.30 2.29 0.77
N LYS A 153 -17.31 3.61 0.69
CA LYS A 153 -16.10 4.40 0.39
C LYS A 153 -15.04 4.31 1.48
N ALA A 154 -15.46 4.22 2.73
CA ALA A 154 -14.58 3.88 3.85
C ALA A 154 -13.79 2.57 3.63
N LYS A 155 -14.39 1.63 2.89
CA LYS A 155 -13.78 0.34 2.53
C LYS A 155 -13.02 0.38 1.20
N GLN A 156 -13.20 1.42 0.38
CA GLN A 156 -12.72 1.51 -1.01
C GLN A 156 -11.65 2.57 -1.26
N THR A 157 -11.14 3.30 -0.26
CA THR A 157 -9.96 4.15 -0.47
C THR A 157 -8.75 3.27 -0.74
N VAL A 158 -8.46 3.05 -2.02
CA VAL A 158 -7.25 2.39 -2.51
C VAL A 158 -6.07 3.21 -2.01
N PHE A 159 -5.30 2.66 -1.06
CA PHE A 159 -4.18 3.34 -0.39
C PHE A 159 -3.33 4.13 -1.37
N GLU A 160 -2.97 3.53 -2.51
CA GLU A 160 -2.07 4.08 -3.52
C GLU A 160 -2.56 5.39 -4.17
N LYS A 161 -3.89 5.61 -4.22
CA LYS A 161 -4.52 6.80 -4.82
C LYS A 161 -4.74 7.94 -3.84
N ASP A 162 -4.71 7.67 -2.55
CA ASP A 162 -4.84 8.70 -1.53
C ASP A 162 -3.55 9.53 -1.45
N TYR A 163 -3.61 10.68 -0.78
CA TYR A 163 -2.52 11.65 -0.76
C TYR A 163 -1.70 11.53 0.52
N ALA A 164 -0.40 11.26 0.35
CA ALA A 164 0.59 11.29 1.43
C ALA A 164 0.85 12.73 1.90
N MET A 165 0.73 13.71 0.99
CA MET A 165 0.88 15.12 1.30
C MET A 165 0.05 15.98 0.34
N ARG A 166 -0.57 17.05 0.85
CA ARG A 166 -1.52 17.89 0.10
C ARG A 166 -1.06 19.34 0.01
N ASN A 167 -1.49 20.03 -1.05
CA ASN A 167 -1.37 21.49 -1.19
C ASN A 167 0.06 22.02 -1.06
N ILE A 168 1.02 21.38 -1.74
CA ILE A 168 2.43 21.80 -1.76
C ILE A 168 2.83 22.45 -3.08
N SER A 169 3.90 23.24 -3.03
CA SER A 169 4.48 23.87 -4.22
C SER A 169 5.22 22.85 -5.07
N ALA A 170 5.42 23.20 -6.34
CA ALA A 170 6.20 22.41 -7.28
C ALA A 170 7.64 22.15 -6.80
N ASP A 171 8.30 23.12 -6.17
CA ASP A 171 9.65 22.92 -5.59
C ASP A 171 9.63 21.90 -4.46
N LYS A 172 8.59 21.96 -3.61
CA LYS A 172 8.48 21.04 -2.49
C LYS A 172 8.23 19.60 -2.96
N VAL A 173 7.49 19.39 -4.05
CA VAL A 173 7.34 18.07 -4.68
C VAL A 173 8.72 17.49 -5.04
N LEU A 174 9.55 18.27 -5.73
CA LEU A 174 10.86 17.83 -6.23
C LEU A 174 11.90 17.68 -5.10
N GLU A 175 11.70 18.35 -3.96
CA GLU A 175 12.50 18.12 -2.74
C GLU A 175 12.11 16.82 -2.01
N LEU A 176 10.85 16.39 -2.14
CA LEU A 176 10.30 15.23 -1.42
C LEU A 176 10.44 13.91 -2.18
N LEU A 177 10.43 13.95 -3.51
CA LEU A 177 10.53 12.77 -4.36
C LEU A 177 11.87 12.73 -5.10
N ASP A 178 12.52 11.57 -5.10
CA ASP A 178 13.67 11.25 -5.94
C ASP A 178 13.21 11.04 -7.39
N TYR A 179 12.85 12.15 -8.02
CA TYR A 179 12.37 12.16 -9.41
C TYR A 179 13.43 11.65 -10.41
N PRO A 180 14.76 11.84 -10.25
CA PRO A 180 15.74 11.20 -11.13
C PRO A 180 15.60 9.67 -11.17
N SER A 181 15.35 9.04 -10.01
CA SER A 181 15.12 7.59 -9.92
C SER A 181 13.88 7.15 -10.69
N VAL A 182 12.82 7.97 -10.78
CA VAL A 182 11.63 7.68 -11.60
C VAL A 182 12.01 7.47 -13.06
N PHE A 183 12.75 8.42 -13.65
CA PHE A 183 13.18 8.34 -15.05
C PHE A 183 14.16 7.20 -15.29
N LYS A 184 15.13 7.01 -14.39
CA LYS A 184 16.11 5.93 -14.47
C LYS A 184 15.43 4.56 -14.46
N LEU A 185 14.55 4.31 -13.48
CA LEU A 185 13.92 3.00 -13.29
C LEU A 185 12.87 2.69 -14.38
N LEU A 186 12.16 3.71 -14.87
CA LEU A 186 11.25 3.56 -16.00
C LEU A 186 11.95 3.57 -17.37
N SER A 187 13.28 3.73 -17.41
CA SER A 187 14.05 3.88 -18.65
C SER A 187 13.51 4.98 -19.57
N ALA A 188 13.05 6.08 -18.99
CA ALA A 188 12.46 7.22 -19.67
C ALA A 188 13.46 8.39 -19.77
N PRO A 189 13.43 9.21 -20.85
CA PRO A 189 14.28 10.39 -20.95
C PRO A 189 13.85 11.43 -19.92
N MET A 190 14.84 12.05 -19.26
CA MET A 190 14.61 13.08 -18.26
C MET A 190 14.43 14.46 -18.94
N PRO A 191 13.31 15.15 -18.74
CA PRO A 191 13.11 16.50 -19.26
C PRO A 191 14.10 17.51 -18.66
N ALA A 192 14.50 18.51 -19.45
CA ALA A 192 15.42 19.56 -18.99
C ALA A 192 14.73 20.66 -18.16
N ASN A 193 13.40 20.78 -18.24
CA ASN A 193 12.63 21.79 -17.53
C ASN A 193 11.77 21.19 -16.41
N LYS A 194 11.44 22.03 -15.44
CA LYS A 194 10.69 21.65 -14.24
C LYS A 194 9.26 21.20 -14.58
N GLU A 195 8.64 21.89 -15.53
CA GLU A 195 7.28 21.62 -15.98
C GLU A 195 7.18 20.23 -16.62
N GLY A 196 8.16 19.84 -17.43
CA GLY A 196 8.20 18.51 -18.05
C GLY A 196 8.39 17.40 -17.02
N ILE A 197 9.22 17.61 -16.00
CA ILE A 197 9.38 16.66 -14.90
C ILE A 197 8.05 16.45 -14.17
N LEU A 198 7.39 17.53 -13.76
CA LEU A 198 6.12 17.46 -13.04
C LEU A 198 5.01 16.84 -13.89
N ALA A 199 4.94 17.16 -15.19
CA ALA A 199 3.99 16.56 -16.11
C ALA A 199 4.16 15.03 -16.18
N LYS A 200 5.41 14.53 -16.21
CA LYS A 200 5.66 13.09 -16.20
C LYS A 200 5.29 12.45 -14.85
N LEU A 201 5.60 13.09 -13.74
CA LEU A 201 5.20 12.58 -12.41
C LEU A 201 3.67 12.51 -12.27
N GLU A 202 2.94 13.45 -12.88
CA GLU A 202 1.48 13.45 -12.93
C GLU A 202 0.92 12.37 -13.86
N GLU A 203 1.52 12.18 -15.04
CA GLU A 203 1.17 11.10 -15.97
C GLU A 203 1.30 9.71 -15.31
N GLU A 204 2.36 9.52 -14.52
CA GLU A 204 2.62 8.29 -13.74
C GLU A 204 1.81 8.23 -12.43
N LYS A 205 0.91 9.21 -12.17
CA LYS A 205 0.03 9.28 -10.99
C LYS A 205 0.78 9.31 -9.65
N LEU A 206 2.03 9.75 -9.65
CA LEU A 206 2.85 9.94 -8.44
C LEU A 206 2.49 11.25 -7.74
N ILE A 207 2.00 12.22 -8.52
CA ILE A 207 1.45 13.48 -8.04
C ILE A 207 0.15 13.80 -8.77
N VAL A 208 -0.62 14.75 -8.23
CA VAL A 208 -1.81 15.30 -8.85
C VAL A 208 -1.74 16.81 -8.78
N LYS A 209 -1.91 17.51 -9.91
CA LYS A 209 -2.02 18.97 -9.93
C LYS A 209 -3.45 19.40 -9.62
N LYS A 210 -3.60 20.38 -8.72
CA LYS A 210 -4.88 21.01 -8.36
C LYS A 210 -4.66 22.52 -8.27
N LEU A 211 -5.31 23.27 -9.15
CA LEU A 211 -5.11 24.72 -9.30
C LEU A 211 -3.61 25.03 -9.52
N LEU A 212 -2.99 25.79 -8.61
CA LEU A 212 -1.58 26.16 -8.62
C LEU A 212 -0.70 25.24 -7.76
N LYS A 213 -1.28 24.23 -7.11
CA LYS A 213 -0.60 23.36 -6.15
C LYS A 213 -0.61 21.90 -6.57
N TYR A 214 0.16 21.11 -5.85
CA TYR A 214 0.30 19.67 -6.08
C TYR A 214 -0.01 18.88 -4.82
N HIS A 215 -0.47 17.66 -5.02
CA HIS A 215 -0.60 16.62 -4.02
C HIS A 215 0.33 15.46 -4.38
N VAL A 216 1.03 14.90 -3.39
CA VAL A 216 1.83 13.69 -3.56
C VAL A 216 0.96 12.50 -3.18
N THR A 217 0.83 11.52 -4.07
CA THR A 217 0.08 10.30 -3.79
C THR A 217 0.87 9.38 -2.87
N ASN A 218 0.18 8.49 -2.16
CA ASN A 218 0.83 7.44 -1.38
C ASN A 218 1.71 6.55 -2.27
N LEU A 219 1.29 6.27 -3.51
CA LEU A 219 2.13 5.59 -4.49
C LEU A 219 3.45 6.35 -4.76
N GLY A 220 3.36 7.67 -5.02
CA GLY A 220 4.52 8.52 -5.26
C GLY A 220 5.48 8.53 -4.08
N ALA A 221 4.96 8.76 -2.88
CA ALA A 221 5.76 8.81 -1.67
C ALA A 221 6.36 7.44 -1.31
N ILE A 222 5.58 6.36 -1.31
CA ILE A 222 6.06 5.05 -0.87
C ILE A 222 7.14 4.48 -1.79
N LEU A 223 7.07 4.76 -3.10
CA LEU A 223 8.06 4.29 -4.06
C LEU A 223 9.29 5.20 -4.15
N PHE A 224 9.08 6.53 -4.12
CA PHE A 224 10.10 7.50 -4.53
C PHE A 224 10.44 8.57 -3.50
N ALA A 225 9.97 8.50 -2.25
CA ALA A 225 10.38 9.47 -1.24
C ALA A 225 11.91 9.50 -1.07
N VAL A 226 12.49 10.71 -1.02
CA VAL A 226 13.87 10.89 -0.55
C VAL A 226 13.99 10.59 0.94
N ASP A 227 12.90 10.71 1.67
CA ASP A 227 12.78 10.39 3.09
C ASP A 227 11.30 10.18 3.45
N LEU A 228 10.94 8.94 3.79
CA LEU A 228 9.61 8.53 4.23
C LEU A 228 9.22 9.16 5.57
N GLU A 229 10.19 9.57 6.40
CA GLU A 229 9.91 10.24 7.68
C GLU A 229 9.27 11.62 7.48
N LYS A 230 9.43 12.24 6.29
CA LYS A 230 8.75 13.49 5.93
C LYS A 230 7.25 13.33 5.67
N PHE A 231 6.75 12.08 5.64
CA PHE A 231 5.34 11.76 5.42
C PHE A 231 4.76 11.07 6.66
N GLU A 232 3.86 11.77 7.35
CA GLU A 232 3.32 11.36 8.67
C GLU A 232 2.82 9.91 8.72
N ASN A 233 2.05 9.51 7.69
CA ASN A 233 1.45 8.17 7.62
C ASN A 233 2.37 7.08 7.03
N LEU A 234 3.55 7.45 6.51
CA LEU A 234 4.47 6.53 5.82
C LEU A 234 5.80 6.32 6.54
N ALA A 235 6.14 7.18 7.52
CA ALA A 235 7.40 7.11 8.27
C ALA A 235 7.71 5.71 8.84
N ARG A 236 6.68 4.99 9.29
CA ARG A 236 6.82 3.64 9.87
C ARG A 236 6.69 2.49 8.86
N LYS A 237 6.62 2.78 7.57
CA LYS A 237 6.47 1.75 6.51
C LYS A 237 7.81 1.28 5.94
N ALA A 238 8.89 2.02 6.17
CA ALA A 238 10.21 1.64 5.68
C ALA A 238 10.66 0.24 6.17
N PRO A 239 11.29 -0.59 5.32
CA PRO A 239 11.74 -1.91 5.73
C PRO A 239 12.82 -1.83 6.82
N ARG A 240 12.82 -2.80 7.73
CA ARG A 240 13.81 -2.93 8.81
C ARG A 240 14.59 -4.22 8.64
N VAL A 241 15.91 -4.13 8.77
CA VAL A 241 16.82 -5.29 8.78
C VAL A 241 17.41 -5.43 10.17
N ILE A 242 17.20 -6.59 10.80
CA ILE A 242 17.69 -6.90 12.14
C ILE A 242 18.57 -8.14 12.06
N ILE A 243 19.75 -8.06 12.66
CA ILE A 243 20.72 -9.15 12.72
C ILE A 243 20.84 -9.56 14.18
N TYR A 244 20.54 -10.82 14.46
CA TYR A 244 20.67 -11.41 15.78
C TYR A 244 21.90 -12.30 15.85
N LYS A 245 22.42 -12.47 17.06
CA LYS A 245 23.44 -13.48 17.34
C LYS A 245 22.76 -14.79 17.71
N GLY A 246 23.16 -15.89 17.06
CA GLY A 246 22.54 -17.17 17.32
C GLY A 246 21.17 -17.28 16.66
N ASN A 247 20.30 -18.08 17.27
CA ASN A 247 19.01 -18.49 16.67
C ASN A 247 17.79 -17.84 17.34
N SER A 248 18.00 -16.90 18.27
CA SER A 248 16.96 -16.26 19.08
C SER A 248 17.02 -14.73 18.96
N LYS A 249 15.96 -14.03 19.40
CA LYS A 249 15.89 -12.56 19.39
C LYS A 249 16.50 -11.90 20.63
N LEU A 250 17.27 -12.63 21.43
CA LEU A 250 17.78 -12.16 22.73
C LEU A 250 18.93 -11.16 22.59
N GLU A 251 19.82 -11.35 21.62
CA GLU A 251 21.01 -10.51 21.43
C GLU A 251 21.01 -9.94 20.00
N THR A 252 20.66 -8.66 19.88
CA THR A 252 20.70 -7.92 18.61
C THR A 252 22.12 -7.43 18.34
N ILE A 253 22.72 -7.88 17.23
CA ILE A 253 24.03 -7.40 16.77
C ILE A 253 23.87 -6.03 16.11
N LYS A 254 22.89 -5.92 15.21
CA LYS A 254 22.67 -4.70 14.45
C LYS A 254 21.21 -4.58 14.05
N GLU A 255 20.70 -3.36 14.09
CA GLU A 255 19.42 -3.00 13.53
C GLU A 255 19.60 -1.81 12.58
N GLN A 256 18.97 -1.89 11.41
CA GLN A 256 18.97 -0.80 10.44
C GLN A 256 17.56 -0.62 9.86
N GLN A 257 17.04 0.59 10.04
CA GLN A 257 15.77 1.01 9.44
C GLN A 257 16.03 1.79 8.15
N GLY A 258 15.31 1.45 7.08
CA GLY A 258 15.31 2.22 5.85
C GLY A 258 14.64 3.58 6.04
N LYS A 259 14.90 4.51 5.11
CA LYS A 259 14.24 5.82 5.07
C LYS A 259 13.74 6.20 3.68
N LEU A 260 14.34 5.66 2.63
CA LEU A 260 13.99 6.02 1.26
C LEU A 260 12.73 5.25 0.82
N GLY A 261 12.09 5.75 -0.23
CA GLY A 261 11.06 5.01 -0.96
C GLY A 261 11.55 3.64 -1.44
N TYR A 262 10.61 2.72 -1.61
CA TYR A 262 10.89 1.32 -1.89
C TYR A 262 11.64 1.14 -3.22
N ALA A 263 11.21 1.81 -4.29
CA ALA A 263 11.87 1.69 -5.58
C ALA A 263 13.30 2.26 -5.55
N VAL A 264 13.48 3.39 -4.85
CA VAL A 264 14.78 4.07 -4.69
C VAL A 264 15.77 3.22 -3.90
N SER A 265 15.31 2.51 -2.87
CA SER A 265 16.18 1.72 -1.98
C SER A 265 16.27 0.23 -2.31
N PHE A 266 15.44 -0.30 -3.21
CA PHE A 266 15.30 -1.74 -3.40
C PHE A 266 16.64 -2.45 -3.65
N GLU A 267 17.41 -1.99 -4.64
CA GLU A 267 18.71 -2.58 -4.98
C GLU A 267 19.68 -2.53 -3.78
N ARG A 268 19.74 -1.39 -3.09
CA ARG A 268 20.59 -1.20 -1.91
C ARG A 268 20.17 -2.12 -0.76
N LEU A 269 18.87 -2.31 -0.56
CA LEU A 269 18.33 -3.20 0.47
C LEU A 269 18.70 -4.65 0.18
N VAL A 270 18.48 -5.12 -1.05
CA VAL A 270 18.81 -6.49 -1.46
C VAL A 270 20.32 -6.75 -1.32
N ASN A 271 21.17 -5.84 -1.80
CA ASN A 271 22.62 -5.96 -1.67
C ASN A 271 23.05 -5.97 -0.20
N TYR A 272 22.50 -5.07 0.62
CA TYR A 272 22.79 -5.01 2.04
C TYR A 272 22.41 -6.32 2.76
N VAL A 273 21.24 -6.90 2.46
CA VAL A 273 20.84 -8.19 3.02
C VAL A 273 21.80 -9.30 2.60
N ASN A 274 22.09 -9.41 1.29
CA ASN A 274 23.02 -10.42 0.79
C ASN A 274 24.42 -10.32 1.43
N ASP A 275 24.92 -9.10 1.65
CA ASP A 275 26.21 -8.84 2.32
C ASP A 275 26.23 -9.23 3.80
N LYS A 276 25.07 -9.38 4.43
CA LYS A 276 24.93 -9.83 5.82
C LYS A 276 24.60 -11.30 5.96
N LEU A 277 24.21 -11.96 4.87
CA LEU A 277 24.02 -13.40 4.83
C LEU A 277 25.36 -14.14 4.80
N PRO A 278 25.43 -15.34 5.41
CA PRO A 278 26.65 -16.13 5.43
C PRO A 278 27.11 -16.51 4.01
N SER A 279 28.43 -16.65 3.87
CA SER A 279 29.10 -17.06 2.64
C SER A 279 30.21 -18.04 2.95
N ASN A 280 30.42 -19.02 2.07
CA ASN A 280 31.54 -19.96 2.14
C ASN A 280 32.67 -19.52 1.20
N GLU A 281 33.91 -19.86 1.53
CA GLU A 281 35.03 -19.78 0.57
C GLU A 281 35.20 -21.15 -0.10
N GLU A 282 34.98 -21.23 -1.41
CA GLU A 282 35.41 -22.37 -2.20
C GLU A 282 36.85 -22.14 -2.69
N ILE A 283 37.75 -23.06 -2.38
CA ILE A 283 39.12 -23.06 -2.91
C ILE A 283 39.08 -23.73 -4.28
N GLY A 284 38.95 -22.93 -5.34
CA GLY A 284 39.14 -23.39 -6.70
C GLY A 284 40.61 -23.75 -6.98
N ARG A 285 40.90 -24.38 -8.14
CA ARG A 285 42.25 -24.80 -8.54
C ARG A 285 43.28 -23.66 -8.68
N VAL A 286 42.86 -22.39 -8.71
CA VAL A 286 43.75 -21.23 -8.91
C VAL A 286 43.35 -20.00 -8.06
N PHE A 287 42.06 -19.77 -7.79
CA PHE A 287 41.59 -18.64 -6.97
C PHE A 287 40.50 -19.06 -5.99
N ARG A 288 40.44 -18.38 -4.83
CA ARG A 288 39.32 -18.51 -3.89
C ARG A 288 38.10 -17.81 -4.47
N LYS A 289 36.96 -18.50 -4.49
CA LYS A 289 35.66 -17.92 -4.87
C LYS A 289 34.74 -17.93 -3.66
N GLN A 290 34.25 -16.76 -3.28
CA GLN A 290 33.22 -16.65 -2.25
C GLN A 290 31.88 -17.11 -2.85
N VAL A 291 31.25 -18.12 -2.24
CA VAL A 291 29.96 -18.67 -2.66
C VAL A 291 28.92 -18.32 -1.60
N ARG A 292 27.86 -17.61 -2.00
CA ARG A 292 26.76 -17.25 -1.12
C ARG A 292 25.98 -18.50 -0.71
N VAL A 293 25.59 -18.56 0.57
CA VAL A 293 24.79 -19.68 1.09
C VAL A 293 23.36 -19.66 0.57
N TYR A 294 22.78 -18.46 0.43
CA TYR A 294 21.42 -18.27 -0.05
C TYR A 294 21.43 -17.77 -1.51
N PRO A 295 20.49 -18.23 -2.36
CA PRO A 295 20.37 -17.72 -3.72
C PRO A 295 19.92 -16.26 -3.71
N GLU A 296 20.71 -15.37 -4.32
CA GLU A 296 20.41 -13.94 -4.36
C GLU A 296 19.05 -13.64 -5.03
N LEU A 297 18.69 -14.42 -6.06
CA LEU A 297 17.38 -14.34 -6.71
C LEU A 297 16.24 -14.64 -5.73
N ALA A 298 16.38 -15.65 -4.88
CA ALA A 298 15.35 -15.98 -3.89
C ALA A 298 15.17 -14.83 -2.87
N ILE A 299 16.26 -14.24 -2.40
CA ILE A 299 16.23 -13.09 -1.49
C ILE A 299 15.55 -11.89 -2.17
N ARG A 300 15.93 -11.59 -3.41
CA ARG A 300 15.36 -10.49 -4.19
C ARG A 300 13.84 -10.62 -4.32
N GLU A 301 13.36 -11.79 -4.76
CA GLU A 301 11.93 -12.03 -4.99
C GLU A 301 11.13 -12.00 -3.69
N LEU A 302 11.65 -12.56 -2.59
CA LEU A 302 10.96 -12.53 -1.30
C LEU A 302 10.86 -11.12 -0.71
N ILE A 303 11.91 -10.30 -0.84
CA ILE A 303 11.87 -8.89 -0.41
C ILE A 303 10.86 -8.10 -1.26
N ALA A 304 10.87 -8.29 -2.59
CA ALA A 304 9.90 -7.65 -3.48
C ALA A 304 8.46 -8.02 -3.10
N ASN A 305 8.19 -9.32 -2.89
CA ASN A 305 6.88 -9.81 -2.50
C ASN A 305 6.41 -9.24 -1.15
N ALA A 306 7.29 -9.19 -0.16
CA ALA A 306 6.98 -8.62 1.14
C ALA A 306 6.61 -7.13 1.04
N ILE A 307 7.30 -6.38 0.19
CA ILE A 307 7.03 -4.96 -0.05
C ILE A 307 5.71 -4.77 -0.81
N ILE A 308 5.41 -5.61 -1.80
CA ILE A 308 4.25 -5.44 -2.68
C ILE A 308 2.95 -5.88 -2.00
N HIS A 309 2.97 -7.01 -1.30
CA HIS A 309 1.73 -7.66 -0.83
C HIS A 309 1.33 -7.28 0.62
N GLN A 310 2.05 -6.32 1.22
CA GLN A 310 1.75 -5.84 2.58
C GLN A 310 0.40 -5.12 2.67
N ASP A 311 -0.20 -5.18 3.86
CA ASP A 311 -1.37 -4.35 4.19
C ASP A 311 -0.93 -2.99 4.74
N PHE A 312 -1.10 -1.93 3.93
CA PHE A 312 -0.77 -0.57 4.33
C PHE A 312 -1.70 0.00 5.40
N ASN A 313 -2.88 -0.60 5.65
CA ASN A 313 -3.80 -0.14 6.69
C ASN A 313 -3.34 -0.53 8.10
N ILE A 314 -2.43 -1.51 8.23
CA ILE A 314 -1.91 -1.95 9.53
C ILE A 314 -0.85 -0.96 10.02
N GLY A 315 -1.16 -0.22 11.09
CA GLY A 315 -0.23 0.68 11.75
C GLY A 315 0.82 -0.05 12.61
N GLY A 316 1.96 0.59 12.84
CA GLY A 316 3.00 0.10 13.77
C GLY A 316 3.83 -1.10 13.29
N MET A 317 3.50 -1.68 12.14
CA MET A 317 4.27 -2.76 11.51
C MET A 317 4.85 -2.29 10.16
N SER A 318 6.01 -2.83 9.83
CA SER A 318 6.71 -2.65 8.56
C SER A 318 7.15 -4.00 8.01
N VAL A 319 7.67 -4.01 6.79
CA VAL A 319 8.46 -5.17 6.34
C VAL A 319 9.66 -5.35 7.27
N MET A 320 9.83 -6.56 7.80
CA MET A 320 10.95 -6.93 8.67
C MET A 320 11.74 -8.06 8.03
N ILE A 321 13.05 -7.88 7.99
CA ILE A 321 14.02 -8.85 7.49
C ILE A 321 14.94 -9.20 8.66
N GLU A 322 14.79 -10.39 9.21
CA GLU A 322 15.47 -10.84 10.42
C GLU A 322 16.47 -11.94 10.07
N ILE A 323 17.75 -11.71 10.35
CA ILE A 323 18.85 -12.63 10.04
C ILE A 323 19.33 -13.29 11.33
N PHE A 324 19.39 -14.61 11.31
CA PHE A 324 19.90 -15.49 12.37
C PHE A 324 21.01 -16.39 11.82
N ASP A 325 21.74 -17.07 12.69
CA ASP A 325 22.82 -17.99 12.27
C ASP A 325 22.30 -19.12 11.36
N ASN A 326 21.06 -19.58 11.58
CA ASN A 326 20.50 -20.74 10.89
C ASN A 326 19.37 -20.43 9.90
N ARG A 327 18.95 -19.17 9.75
CA ARG A 327 17.84 -18.78 8.88
C ARG A 327 17.78 -17.27 8.65
N ILE A 328 17.05 -16.88 7.61
CA ILE A 328 16.53 -15.54 7.40
C ILE A 328 15.00 -15.59 7.40
N GLU A 329 14.36 -14.67 8.11
CA GLU A 329 12.91 -14.49 8.13
C GLU A 329 12.56 -13.17 7.46
N ILE A 330 11.63 -13.20 6.50
CA ILE A 330 11.11 -12.00 5.83
C ILE A 330 9.62 -11.95 6.14
N ALA A 331 9.18 -10.90 6.82
CA ALA A 331 7.79 -10.73 7.24
C ALA A 331 7.22 -9.40 6.75
N ASN A 332 5.95 -9.41 6.35
CA ASN A 332 5.19 -8.21 6.00
C ASN A 332 3.89 -8.11 6.80
N PRO A 333 3.38 -6.89 7.03
CA PRO A 333 2.06 -6.68 7.62
C PRO A 333 0.94 -7.31 6.78
N GLY A 334 -0.05 -7.87 7.46
CA GLY A 334 -1.25 -8.46 6.88
C GLY A 334 -1.14 -9.97 6.65
N ALA A 335 -2.23 -10.69 6.94
CA ALA A 335 -2.39 -12.08 6.53
C ALA A 335 -2.38 -12.17 4.98
N PRO A 336 -1.99 -13.30 4.37
CA PRO A 336 -2.03 -13.43 2.92
C PRO A 336 -3.48 -13.46 2.40
N LEU A 337 -3.72 -13.05 1.15
CA LEU A 337 -5.06 -13.13 0.51
C LEU A 337 -5.42 -14.56 0.11
N ILE A 338 -4.39 -15.35 -0.23
CA ILE A 338 -4.51 -16.76 -0.61
C ILE A 338 -3.88 -17.64 0.47
N ASP A 339 -4.32 -18.89 0.58
CA ASP A 339 -3.70 -19.85 1.49
C ASP A 339 -2.20 -20.03 1.14
N THR A 340 -1.34 -20.04 2.15
CA THR A 340 0.10 -20.34 2.04
C THR A 340 0.41 -21.62 1.26
N LYS A 341 -0.46 -22.63 1.31
CA LYS A 341 -0.32 -23.88 0.55
C LYS A 341 -0.50 -23.68 -0.94
N ARG A 342 -1.13 -22.59 -1.35
CA ARG A 342 -1.49 -22.24 -2.73
C ARG A 342 -0.56 -21.19 -3.35
N PHE A 343 0.52 -20.80 -2.65
CA PHE A 343 1.47 -19.79 -3.12
C PHE A 343 2.23 -20.16 -4.40
N ILE A 344 2.34 -21.45 -4.72
CA ILE A 344 3.09 -21.94 -5.89
C ILE A 344 2.20 -21.98 -7.14
N ASP A 345 0.92 -22.30 -7.01
CA ASP A 345 0.05 -22.56 -8.16
C ASP A 345 -1.01 -21.50 -8.43
N HIS A 346 -1.45 -20.80 -7.38
CA HIS A 346 -2.50 -19.80 -7.53
C HIS A 346 -1.93 -18.54 -8.18
N SER A 347 -2.72 -17.90 -9.05
CA SER A 347 -2.37 -16.58 -9.56
C SER A 347 -2.18 -15.61 -8.40
N PRO A 348 -1.10 -14.80 -8.39
CA PRO A 348 -0.82 -13.89 -7.29
C PRO A 348 -1.92 -12.83 -7.19
N GLU A 349 -2.47 -12.66 -5.99
CA GLU A 349 -3.39 -11.56 -5.68
C GLU A 349 -2.64 -10.49 -4.88
N SER A 350 -2.67 -9.24 -5.35
CA SER A 350 -2.09 -8.11 -4.63
C SER A 350 -3.18 -7.21 -4.06
N ARG A 351 -2.96 -6.75 -2.82
CA ARG A 351 -3.73 -5.64 -2.24
C ARG A 351 -3.42 -4.31 -2.92
N ASN A 352 -2.23 -4.23 -3.52
CA ASN A 352 -1.62 -3.01 -4.03
C ASN A 352 -1.31 -3.20 -5.51
N GLU A 353 -2.34 -3.27 -6.34
CA GLU A 353 -2.21 -3.57 -7.77
C GLU A 353 -1.50 -2.46 -8.56
N ILE A 354 -1.65 -1.20 -8.15
CA ILE A 354 -1.01 -0.05 -8.82
C ILE A 354 0.49 -0.05 -8.50
N LEU A 355 0.86 -0.28 -7.24
CA LEU A 355 2.22 -0.43 -6.77
C LEU A 355 2.88 -1.64 -7.43
N ALA A 356 2.20 -2.79 -7.46
CA ALA A 356 2.69 -3.99 -8.14
C ALA A 356 2.94 -3.71 -9.62
N GLY A 357 1.98 -3.09 -10.33
CA GLY A 357 2.13 -2.69 -11.73
C GLY A 357 3.31 -1.75 -11.96
N MET A 358 3.52 -0.77 -11.08
CA MET A 358 4.64 0.16 -11.18
C MET A 358 5.99 -0.56 -10.96
N MET A 359 6.08 -1.43 -9.95
CA MET A 359 7.29 -2.21 -9.65
C MET A 359 7.66 -3.16 -10.80
N ARG A 360 6.66 -3.71 -11.51
CA ARG A 360 6.88 -4.52 -12.73
C ARG A 360 7.46 -3.69 -13.87
N ARG A 361 6.88 -2.51 -14.13
CA ARG A 361 7.40 -1.57 -15.15
C ARG A 361 8.84 -1.12 -14.87
N MET A 362 9.27 -1.15 -13.62
CA MET A 362 10.65 -0.86 -13.19
C MET A 362 11.58 -2.09 -13.18
N ASN A 363 11.11 -3.27 -13.64
CA ASN A 363 11.83 -4.55 -13.60
C ASN A 363 12.27 -4.99 -12.18
N ILE A 364 11.58 -4.52 -11.14
CA ILE A 364 11.84 -4.90 -9.75
C ILE A 364 11.19 -6.25 -9.41
N CYS A 365 10.01 -6.52 -9.98
CA CYS A 365 9.33 -7.80 -9.87
C CYS A 365 8.79 -8.23 -11.25
N GLU A 366 8.54 -9.53 -11.44
CA GLU A 366 8.03 -10.05 -12.72
C GLU A 366 6.50 -10.05 -12.82
N GLU A 367 5.99 -10.06 -14.05
CA GLU A 367 4.56 -10.02 -14.37
C GLU A 367 3.81 -11.33 -14.11
N ARG A 368 4.47 -12.49 -14.15
CA ARG A 368 3.80 -13.77 -14.42
C ARG A 368 3.47 -14.65 -13.22
N GLY A 369 3.56 -14.13 -11.99
CA GLY A 369 3.35 -14.95 -10.78
C GLY A 369 4.42 -16.01 -10.52
N SER A 370 5.46 -16.06 -11.37
CA SER A 370 6.62 -16.96 -11.27
C SER A 370 7.56 -16.66 -10.10
N GLY A 371 7.30 -15.61 -9.31
CA GLY A 371 8.20 -15.16 -8.25
C GLY A 371 8.47 -16.26 -7.22
N ILE A 372 7.41 -16.90 -6.71
CA ILE A 372 7.56 -18.02 -5.77
C ILE A 372 8.13 -19.26 -6.48
N ASP A 373 7.75 -19.56 -7.72
CA ASP A 373 8.31 -20.69 -8.48
C ASP A 373 9.83 -20.57 -8.61
N LYS A 374 10.34 -19.37 -8.87
CA LYS A 374 11.77 -19.08 -8.92
C LYS A 374 12.44 -19.26 -7.56
N VAL A 375 11.79 -18.80 -6.49
CA VAL A 375 12.28 -19.05 -5.12
C VAL A 375 12.42 -20.55 -4.90
N ILE A 376 11.36 -21.34 -5.12
CA ILE A 376 11.40 -22.80 -4.91
C ILE A 376 12.45 -23.46 -5.80
N THR A 377 12.50 -23.09 -7.09
CA THR A 377 13.49 -23.62 -8.04
C THR A 377 14.92 -23.36 -7.56
N GLN A 378 15.23 -22.14 -7.11
CA GLN A 378 16.56 -21.81 -6.61
C GLN A 378 16.91 -22.55 -5.31
N ILE A 379 15.92 -22.73 -4.42
CA ILE A 379 16.07 -23.52 -3.21
C ILE A 379 16.39 -24.98 -3.54
N GLU A 380 15.75 -25.57 -4.54
CA GLU A 380 16.06 -26.93 -4.99
C GLU A 380 17.45 -27.05 -5.62
N ILE A 381 17.85 -26.09 -6.47
CA ILE A 381 19.19 -26.07 -7.08
C ILE A 381 20.29 -25.98 -6.03
N TYR A 382 20.10 -25.15 -5.01
CA TYR A 382 21.06 -25.00 -3.90
C TYR A 382 20.91 -26.09 -2.83
N GLN A 383 19.97 -27.03 -3.01
CA GLN A 383 19.66 -28.11 -2.08
C GLN A 383 19.40 -27.59 -0.64
N LEU A 384 18.81 -26.41 -0.54
CA LEU A 384 18.43 -25.81 0.73
C LEU A 384 17.15 -26.44 1.26
N PRO A 385 16.91 -26.43 2.58
CA PRO A 385 15.60 -26.81 3.10
C PRO A 385 14.51 -25.93 2.51
N ALA A 386 13.38 -26.54 2.18
CA ALA A 386 12.24 -25.85 1.61
C ALA A 386 11.75 -24.69 2.50
N PRO A 387 11.45 -23.51 1.91
CA PRO A 387 10.97 -22.35 2.64
C PRO A 387 9.71 -22.69 3.44
N GLU A 388 9.56 -22.04 4.59
CA GLU A 388 8.34 -22.13 5.37
C GLU A 388 7.53 -20.84 5.21
N PHE A 389 6.26 -21.00 4.83
CA PHE A 389 5.30 -19.91 4.71
C PHE A 389 4.36 -19.94 5.92
N ILE A 390 4.32 -18.85 6.67
CA ILE A 390 3.53 -18.71 7.89
C ILE A 390 2.53 -17.57 7.70
N ALA A 391 1.25 -17.89 7.82
CA ALA A 391 0.18 -16.91 7.95
C ALA A 391 -0.13 -16.74 9.44
N GLY A 392 0.13 -15.55 9.98
CA GLY A 392 -0.40 -15.12 11.28
C GLY A 392 -1.60 -14.21 11.11
N ASP A 393 -2.26 -13.85 12.21
CA ASP A 393 -3.49 -13.03 12.19
C ASP A 393 -3.34 -11.72 11.40
N ASN A 394 -2.20 -11.04 11.59
CA ASN A 394 -1.91 -9.73 11.02
C ASN A 394 -0.55 -9.68 10.31
N TYR A 395 0.02 -10.82 9.93
CA TYR A 395 1.31 -10.87 9.22
C TYR A 395 1.44 -12.10 8.33
N THR A 396 2.28 -11.96 7.31
CA THR A 396 2.79 -13.07 6.51
C THR A 396 4.29 -13.15 6.71
N ARG A 397 4.83 -14.36 6.87
CA ARG A 397 6.27 -14.56 7.05
C ARG A 397 6.77 -15.71 6.19
N VAL A 398 7.93 -15.51 5.58
CA VAL A 398 8.69 -16.53 4.86
C VAL A 398 9.99 -16.78 5.59
N ILE A 399 10.32 -18.05 5.83
CA ILE A 399 11.58 -18.45 6.46
C ILE A 399 12.41 -19.24 5.46
N LEU A 400 13.64 -18.77 5.20
CA LEU A 400 14.66 -19.53 4.48
C LEU A 400 15.69 -20.07 5.46
N TYR A 401 15.87 -21.38 5.48
CA TYR A 401 16.82 -22.05 6.37
C TYR A 401 18.21 -22.14 5.74
N SER A 402 19.25 -22.08 6.59
CA SER A 402 20.62 -22.43 6.20
C SER A 402 20.70 -23.90 5.73
N PRO A 403 21.75 -24.29 4.99
CA PRO A 403 21.95 -25.66 4.53
C PRO A 403 21.82 -26.68 5.66
N LYS A 404 21.02 -27.73 5.43
CA LYS A 404 20.90 -28.89 6.31
C LYS A 404 20.96 -30.15 5.46
N SER A 405 21.74 -31.13 5.90
CA SER A 405 21.68 -32.46 5.28
C SER A 405 20.31 -33.10 5.51
N LEU A 406 19.91 -34.02 4.63
CA LEU A 406 18.66 -34.78 4.77
C LEU A 406 18.51 -35.48 6.14
N ARG A 407 19.63 -35.86 6.78
CA ARG A 407 19.63 -36.48 8.11
C ARG A 407 19.28 -35.48 9.22
N GLN A 408 19.66 -34.22 9.06
CA GLN A 408 19.38 -33.13 10.00
C GLN A 408 17.98 -32.54 9.82
N MET A 409 17.34 -32.76 8.66
CA MET A 409 15.97 -32.31 8.40
C MET A 409 14.98 -33.10 9.26
N SER A 410 14.07 -32.37 9.91
CA SER A 410 12.96 -32.95 10.66
C SER A 410 11.94 -33.60 9.71
N LYS A 411 11.00 -34.37 10.27
CA LYS A 411 9.89 -34.94 9.48
C LYS A 411 9.04 -33.85 8.80
N PRO A 412 8.61 -32.78 9.50
CA PRO A 412 7.92 -31.65 8.84
C PRO A 412 8.72 -30.99 7.73
N ASP A 413 10.04 -30.84 7.89
CA ASP A 413 10.89 -30.28 6.83
C ASP A 413 10.83 -31.14 5.56
N LYS A 414 10.96 -32.46 5.70
CA LYS A 414 10.91 -33.40 4.57
C LYS A 414 9.56 -33.40 3.87
N ILE A 415 8.47 -33.36 4.63
CA ILE A 415 7.09 -33.30 4.12
C ILE A 415 6.86 -31.99 3.36
N ARG A 416 7.17 -30.84 3.98
CA ARG A 416 7.06 -29.52 3.33
C ARG A 416 7.85 -29.48 2.04
N ALA A 417 9.06 -30.01 2.10
CA ALA A 417 9.92 -30.09 0.96
C ALA A 417 9.29 -30.95 -0.14
N CYS A 418 8.84 -32.17 0.16
CA CYS A 418 8.17 -33.05 -0.81
C CYS A 418 6.94 -32.38 -1.45
N TYR A 419 6.10 -31.72 -0.64
CA TYR A 419 4.91 -31.02 -1.12
C TYR A 419 5.25 -29.89 -2.11
N GLN A 420 6.21 -29.02 -1.76
CA GLN A 420 6.59 -27.92 -2.64
C GLN A 420 7.24 -28.39 -3.94
N HIS A 421 8.02 -29.48 -3.90
CA HIS A 421 8.55 -30.11 -5.12
C HIS A 421 7.42 -30.65 -6.00
N CYS A 422 6.40 -31.27 -5.39
CA CYS A 422 5.22 -31.75 -6.10
C CYS A 422 4.46 -30.61 -6.77
N CYS A 423 4.28 -29.48 -6.08
CA CYS A 423 3.67 -28.29 -6.64
C CYS A 423 4.49 -27.75 -7.81
N LEU A 424 5.82 -27.60 -7.63
CA LEU A 424 6.71 -27.09 -8.68
C LEU A 424 6.68 -27.96 -9.95
N LYS A 425 6.68 -29.29 -9.79
CA LYS A 425 6.56 -30.22 -10.92
C LYS A 425 5.24 -30.04 -11.65
N TYR A 426 4.13 -29.98 -10.90
CA TYR A 426 2.81 -29.84 -11.49
C TYR A 426 2.65 -28.53 -12.27
N VAL A 427 3.06 -27.39 -11.71
CA VAL A 427 2.98 -26.09 -12.43
C VAL A 427 3.91 -26.03 -13.64
N SER A 428 4.95 -26.89 -13.68
CA SER A 428 5.84 -27.05 -14.83
C SER A 428 5.29 -28.03 -15.89
N GLY A 429 4.07 -28.56 -15.71
CA GLY A 429 3.48 -29.56 -16.62
C GLY A 429 4.04 -30.97 -16.44
N GLU A 430 4.72 -31.25 -15.34
CA GLU A 430 5.30 -32.55 -14.99
C GLU A 430 4.62 -33.15 -13.76
N TYR A 431 4.80 -34.46 -13.54
CA TYR A 431 4.37 -35.10 -12.30
C TYR A 431 5.57 -35.38 -11.39
N MET A 432 5.37 -35.29 -10.08
CA MET A 432 6.41 -35.72 -9.15
C MET A 432 6.53 -37.23 -9.16
N SER A 433 7.77 -37.73 -9.16
CA SER A 433 8.08 -39.15 -9.03
C SER A 433 9.14 -39.37 -7.94
N ASN A 434 9.36 -40.63 -7.57
CA ASN A 434 10.50 -40.98 -6.71
C ASN A 434 11.84 -40.51 -7.32
N GLN A 435 11.97 -40.57 -8.65
CA GLN A 435 13.19 -40.12 -9.31
C GLN A 435 13.39 -38.61 -9.16
N SER A 436 12.38 -37.80 -9.46
CA SER A 436 12.52 -36.34 -9.39
C SER A 436 12.81 -35.87 -7.97
N LEU A 437 12.16 -36.48 -6.97
CA LEU A 437 12.39 -36.13 -5.57
C LEU A 437 13.77 -36.61 -5.07
N ARG A 438 14.32 -37.70 -5.63
CA ARG A 438 15.72 -38.09 -5.38
C ARG A 438 16.71 -37.08 -5.92
N GLU A 439 16.50 -36.60 -7.14
CA GLU A 439 17.36 -35.59 -7.78
C GLU A 439 17.40 -34.31 -6.94
N ARG A 440 16.24 -33.86 -6.46
CA ARG A 440 16.12 -32.71 -5.58
C ARG A 440 16.92 -32.82 -4.26
N PHE A 441 16.91 -34.00 -3.64
CA PHE A 441 17.61 -34.23 -2.37
C PHE A 441 19.05 -34.76 -2.56
N ASP A 442 19.53 -34.88 -3.80
CA ASP A 442 20.81 -35.50 -4.16
C ASP A 442 21.01 -36.90 -3.58
N ILE A 443 20.00 -37.76 -3.76
CA ILE A 443 19.99 -39.12 -3.23
C ILE A 443 20.32 -40.11 -4.35
N ASP A 444 21.38 -40.91 -4.14
CA ASP A 444 21.78 -41.99 -5.05
C ASP A 444 20.63 -42.98 -5.33
N LYS A 445 20.59 -43.52 -6.56
CA LYS A 445 19.57 -44.46 -7.03
C LYS A 445 19.36 -45.66 -6.09
N LYS A 446 20.41 -46.16 -5.45
CA LYS A 446 20.34 -47.30 -4.52
C LYS A 446 19.55 -46.99 -3.24
N ASN A 447 19.45 -45.72 -2.88
CA ASN A 447 18.79 -45.25 -1.66
C ASN A 447 17.33 -44.79 -1.90
N TYR A 448 16.69 -45.25 -2.98
CA TYR A 448 15.29 -44.97 -3.28
C TYR A 448 14.28 -45.26 -2.15
N PRO A 449 14.49 -46.24 -1.22
CA PRO A 449 13.52 -46.48 -0.14
C PRO A 449 13.37 -45.31 0.82
N ILE A 450 14.40 -44.46 0.97
CA ILE A 450 14.34 -43.25 1.80
C ILE A 450 13.29 -42.28 1.22
N VAL A 451 13.33 -42.07 -0.10
CA VAL A 451 12.39 -41.19 -0.79
C VAL A 451 10.99 -41.76 -0.81
N SER A 452 10.84 -43.08 -1.01
CA SER A 452 9.53 -43.73 -0.91
C SER A 452 8.87 -43.52 0.45
N ARG A 453 9.65 -43.51 1.54
CA ARG A 453 9.14 -43.20 2.88
C ARG A 453 8.67 -41.74 2.99
N ILE A 454 9.44 -40.78 2.48
CA ILE A 454 9.08 -39.36 2.49
C ILE A 454 7.79 -39.11 1.70
N ILE A 455 7.67 -39.71 0.52
CA ILE A 455 6.47 -39.61 -0.32
C ILE A 455 5.26 -40.18 0.44
N LYS A 456 5.40 -41.38 1.02
CA LYS A 456 4.33 -41.98 1.81
C LYS A 456 3.92 -41.10 2.98
N GLU A 457 4.88 -40.61 3.77
CA GLU A 457 4.60 -39.72 4.90
C GLU A 457 3.92 -38.41 4.45
N THR A 458 4.23 -37.90 3.26
CA THR A 458 3.59 -36.69 2.71
C THR A 458 2.18 -37.00 2.22
N SER A 459 1.98 -38.14 1.56
CA SER A 459 0.65 -38.63 1.13
C SER A 459 -0.27 -38.88 2.32
N ASP A 460 0.25 -39.47 3.41
CA ASP A 460 -0.49 -39.70 4.66
C ASP A 460 -0.99 -38.39 5.31
N THR A 461 -0.37 -37.24 5.01
CA THR A 461 -0.87 -35.92 5.45
C THR A 461 -1.95 -35.31 4.55
N GLY A 462 -2.25 -35.94 3.42
CA GLY A 462 -3.22 -35.45 2.43
C GLY A 462 -2.72 -34.25 1.62
N LEU A 463 -1.41 -33.97 1.60
CA LEU A 463 -0.84 -32.84 0.84
C LEU A 463 -0.53 -33.19 -0.62
N ILE A 464 -0.29 -34.46 -0.91
CA ILE A 464 -0.07 -34.99 -2.25
C ILE A 464 -0.94 -36.23 -2.44
N LEU A 465 -1.31 -36.50 -3.69
CA LEU A 465 -2.16 -37.62 -4.07
C LEU A 465 -1.50 -38.38 -5.23
N GLU A 466 -1.64 -39.71 -5.22
CA GLU A 466 -1.14 -40.54 -6.32
C GLU A 466 -2.06 -40.38 -7.54
N TYR A 467 -1.45 -40.16 -8.71
CA TYR A 467 -2.14 -39.99 -9.98
C TYR A 467 -2.27 -41.34 -10.70
N ASP A 468 -3.51 -41.78 -10.95
CA ASP A 468 -3.86 -42.92 -11.81
C ASP A 468 -3.07 -44.22 -11.53
N ASN A 469 -2.79 -44.54 -10.26
CA ASN A 469 -1.99 -45.71 -9.83
C ASN A 469 -0.61 -45.84 -10.53
N SER A 470 -0.07 -44.73 -11.03
CA SER A 470 1.13 -44.70 -11.87
C SER A 470 2.43 -44.47 -11.08
N ARG A 471 2.36 -44.42 -9.74
CA ARG A 471 3.45 -43.95 -8.86
C ARG A 471 3.95 -42.54 -9.17
N MET A 472 3.11 -41.75 -9.84
CA MET A 472 3.28 -40.32 -10.03
C MET A 472 2.37 -39.59 -9.05
N TYR A 473 2.76 -38.39 -8.62
CA TYR A 473 2.07 -37.65 -7.57
C TYR A 473 1.76 -36.22 -8.00
N VAL A 474 0.56 -35.79 -7.64
CA VAL A 474 0.06 -34.42 -7.83
C VAL A 474 -0.25 -33.78 -6.46
N PRO A 475 -0.25 -32.44 -6.36
CA PRO A 475 -0.72 -31.74 -5.17
C PRO A 475 -2.20 -32.03 -4.89
N PHE A 476 -2.61 -31.93 -3.62
CA PHE A 476 -3.97 -32.28 -3.19
C PHE A 476 -5.10 -31.49 -3.86
N TRP A 477 -4.80 -30.29 -4.36
CA TRP A 477 -5.76 -29.35 -4.92
C TRP A 477 -5.98 -29.51 -6.43
N VAL A 478 -5.33 -30.49 -7.05
CA VAL A 478 -5.49 -30.83 -8.47
C VAL A 478 -6.73 -31.69 -8.72
N MET A 479 -7.14 -32.49 -7.74
CA MET A 479 -8.35 -33.33 -7.77
C MET A 479 -9.43 -32.68 -6.93
#